data_AF-A0A9Q0SG47-F1
#
_entry.id   AF-A0A9Q0SG47-F1
#
_cell.length_a   1.000
_cell.length_b   1.000
_cell.length_c   1.000
_cell.angle_alpha   90.00
_cell.angle_beta   90.00
_cell.angle_gamma   90.00
#
_symmetry.space_group_name_H-M   'P 1'
#
loop_
_entity.id
_entity.type
_entity.pdbx_description
1 polymer ?
#
loop_
_entity_poly.entity_id
_entity_poly.type
_entity_poly.pdbx_seq_one_letter_code
_entity_poly.pdbx_strand_id
1 'polypeptide(L)'
;MEPSNPLLSLSTIIHQHCLRLGAEFSARVSDTTRFLAGNLPPPRRPRLAPSPPFASGTAVYTVSNSDNEFVLISDPNGAKSIGLLCFRQEDAEAFLAQVRLRRRELRSQAKVVPITLDQVYMLKVEGIAFRFLPDPVQIKNALELKSADVRSGFDGVPVFQSDHLVVKKKSKRYCPVYFQKEDIEKELSKVSRASRGPGLSRHIMVGSLEDVLKKMEINEKNSGWEDLIFIPPGKSHSQHIQEITK
;
A
#
# COMPACT_ATOMS: atom_id res chain seq x y z
N MET A 1 -13.70 14.00 19.36
CA MET A 1 -13.42 12.72 18.69
C MET A 1 -12.22 12.96 17.80
N GLU A 2 -11.09 12.28 18.02
CA GLU A 2 -9.94 12.39 17.12
C GLU A 2 -10.29 11.77 15.77
N PRO A 3 -9.87 12.36 14.64
CA PRO A 3 -10.03 11.72 13.34
C PRO A 3 -9.16 10.46 13.30
N SER A 4 -9.82 9.31 13.23
CA SER A 4 -9.21 8.00 13.05
C SER A 4 -8.35 8.00 11.80
N ASN A 5 -7.16 7.40 11.87
CA ASN A 5 -6.28 7.25 10.71
C ASN A 5 -7.05 6.57 9.57
N PRO A 6 -7.18 7.18 8.38
CA PRO A 6 -8.04 6.64 7.32
C PRO A 6 -7.53 5.32 6.76
N LEU A 7 -6.27 4.96 7.05
CA LEU A 7 -5.71 3.63 6.78
C LEU A 7 -6.28 2.53 7.69
N LEU A 8 -6.86 2.89 8.84
CA LEU A 8 -7.47 1.94 9.78
C LEU A 8 -8.96 1.67 9.51
N SER A 9 -9.60 2.43 8.62
CA SER A 9 -11.04 2.27 8.31
C SER A 9 -11.32 1.14 7.30
N LEU A 10 -10.43 0.15 7.17
CA LEU A 10 -10.38 -0.77 6.02
C LEU A 10 -10.44 -2.24 6.46
N SER A 11 -11.59 -2.89 6.28
CA SER A 11 -11.62 -4.27 5.74
C SER A 11 -13.01 -4.65 5.22
N THR A 12 -13.09 -4.81 3.89
CA THR A 12 -13.79 -5.92 3.21
C THR A 12 -13.47 -5.82 1.72
N ILE A 13 -12.59 -6.69 1.23
CA ILE A 13 -12.37 -6.86 -0.21
C ILE A 13 -13.35 -7.91 -0.78
N ILE A 14 -14.00 -7.56 -1.88
CA ILE A 14 -14.82 -8.44 -2.72
C ILE A 14 -13.88 -9.34 -3.53
N HIS A 15 -13.62 -10.55 -3.03
CA HIS A 15 -12.71 -11.52 -3.63
C HIS A 15 -13.40 -12.47 -4.62
N GLN A 16 -13.97 -11.97 -5.71
CA GLN A 16 -14.43 -12.89 -6.78
C GLN A 16 -14.16 -12.46 -8.22
N HIS A 17 -13.51 -11.31 -8.47
CA HIS A 17 -13.53 -10.78 -9.82
C HIS A 17 -12.46 -9.70 -10.09
N CYS A 18 -11.17 -10.01 -10.03
CA CYS A 18 -10.12 -9.04 -10.41
C CYS A 18 -10.24 -8.50 -11.85
N LEU A 19 -10.92 -9.20 -12.76
CA LEU A 19 -11.27 -8.70 -14.11
C LEU A 19 -12.62 -7.96 -14.18
N ARG A 20 -13.49 -8.09 -13.16
CA ARG A 20 -14.79 -7.40 -13.08
C ARG A 20 -14.79 -6.26 -12.07
N LEU A 21 -13.76 -6.09 -11.24
CA LEU A 21 -13.64 -4.97 -10.30
C LEU A 21 -13.53 -3.64 -11.04
N GLY A 22 -12.84 -3.62 -12.18
CA GLY A 22 -12.92 -2.52 -13.13
C GLY A 22 -14.35 -2.26 -13.61
N ALA A 23 -15.16 -3.30 -13.83
CA ALA A 23 -16.56 -3.19 -14.26
C ALA A 23 -17.55 -2.86 -13.12
N GLU A 24 -17.33 -3.31 -11.88
CA GLU A 24 -18.15 -3.01 -10.70
C GLU A 24 -17.92 -1.60 -10.19
N PHE A 25 -16.66 -1.14 -10.13
CA PHE A 25 -16.36 0.26 -9.87
C PHE A 25 -16.71 1.13 -11.07
N SER A 26 -16.53 0.65 -12.31
CA SER A 26 -17.05 1.33 -13.50
C SER A 26 -18.55 1.54 -13.31
N ALA A 27 -19.39 0.50 -13.18
CA ALA A 27 -20.84 0.65 -13.02
C ALA A 27 -21.27 1.67 -11.93
N ARG A 28 -20.47 1.85 -10.87
CA ARG A 28 -20.69 2.75 -9.74
C ARG A 28 -20.07 4.14 -9.86
N VAL A 29 -19.19 4.41 -10.83
CA VAL A 29 -18.83 5.77 -11.27
C VAL A 29 -20.00 6.32 -12.10
N SER A 30 -21.16 6.46 -11.47
CA SER A 30 -22.33 7.09 -12.08
C SER A 30 -22.76 8.20 -11.12
N ASP A 31 -22.81 9.41 -11.68
CA ASP A 31 -23.25 10.70 -11.12
C ASP A 31 -22.49 11.36 -9.95
N THR A 32 -21.87 10.66 -8.99
CA THR A 32 -21.31 11.35 -7.79
C THR A 32 -19.80 11.11 -7.54
N THR A 33 -18.94 11.52 -8.46
CA THR A 33 -17.50 11.70 -8.18
C THR A 33 -17.28 13.08 -7.57
N ARG A 34 -16.68 13.12 -6.37
CA ARG A 34 -16.27 14.35 -5.67
C ARG A 34 -14.76 14.51 -5.80
N PHE A 35 -14.29 15.75 -5.82
CA PHE A 35 -12.87 16.06 -5.77
C PHE A 35 -12.47 16.45 -4.35
N LEU A 36 -11.23 16.13 -4.00
CA LEU A 36 -10.63 16.68 -2.79
C LEU A 36 -9.87 17.94 -3.11
N ALA A 37 -10.40 19.09 -2.70
CA ALA A 37 -9.70 20.37 -2.75
C ALA A 37 -8.32 20.26 -2.10
N GLY A 38 -7.32 20.08 -2.95
CA GLY A 38 -5.96 19.72 -2.61
C GLY A 38 -5.18 20.97 -2.28
N ASN A 39 -5.46 21.57 -1.13
CA ASN A 39 -4.42 22.34 -0.45
C ASN A 39 -3.42 21.35 0.16
N LEU A 40 -2.73 20.58 -0.69
CA LEU A 40 -1.52 19.86 -0.30
C LEU A 40 -0.44 20.95 -0.17
N PRO A 41 -0.05 21.36 1.04
CA PRO A 41 1.06 22.28 1.16
C PRO A 41 2.30 21.64 0.52
N PRO A 42 3.21 22.41 -0.11
CA PRO A 42 4.57 21.92 -0.35
C PRO A 42 5.11 21.37 0.97
N PRO A 43 5.98 20.34 1.00
CA PRO A 43 6.37 19.64 2.22
C PRO A 43 7.01 20.62 3.21
N ARG A 44 6.17 21.26 4.02
CA ARG A 44 6.54 22.15 5.10
C ARG A 44 6.63 21.25 6.29
N ARG A 45 7.86 21.05 6.79
CA ARG A 45 8.15 20.24 7.99
C ARG A 45 7.14 20.57 9.09
N PRO A 46 6.14 19.71 9.36
CA PRO A 46 5.27 19.92 10.50
C PRO A 46 6.09 19.54 11.73
N ARG A 47 6.11 20.41 12.75
CA ARG A 47 6.45 19.97 14.09
C ARG A 47 5.24 19.22 14.63
N LEU A 48 5.28 17.88 14.68
CA LEU A 48 4.53 16.99 15.61
C LEU A 48 4.60 15.54 15.10
N ALA A 49 5.05 14.64 15.99
CA ALA A 49 5.32 13.21 15.82
C ALA A 49 6.38 12.82 14.75
N PRO A 50 7.39 11.99 15.09
CA PRO A 50 8.30 11.46 14.07
C PRO A 50 7.48 10.62 13.08
N SER A 51 7.51 10.99 11.80
CA SER A 51 7.08 10.10 10.72
C SER A 51 7.76 8.75 10.94
N PRO A 52 7.02 7.63 11.04
CA PRO A 52 7.66 6.33 11.16
C PRO A 52 8.60 6.18 9.95
N PRO A 53 9.93 6.01 10.12
CA PRO A 53 10.91 6.03 9.04
C PRO A 53 10.79 4.84 8.07
N PHE A 54 9.64 4.15 8.10
CA PHE A 54 9.48 2.79 7.66
C PHE A 54 8.81 2.69 6.29
N ALA A 55 8.10 3.71 5.80
CA ALA A 55 7.41 3.67 4.51
C ALA A 55 7.97 4.66 3.46
N SER A 56 9.06 5.38 3.77
CA SER A 56 9.64 6.35 2.86
C SER A 56 10.07 5.71 1.55
N GLY A 57 9.46 6.16 0.45
CA GLY A 57 9.87 5.81 -0.90
C GLY A 57 9.11 4.64 -1.53
N THR A 58 8.12 4.04 -0.86
CA THR A 58 7.16 3.17 -1.55
C THR A 58 6.08 4.03 -2.20
N ALA A 59 6.06 4.05 -3.52
CA ALA A 59 5.04 4.77 -4.29
C ALA A 59 3.79 3.92 -4.48
N VAL A 60 2.63 4.57 -4.36
CA VAL A 60 1.33 4.11 -4.85
C VAL A 60 0.77 5.15 -5.81
N TYR A 61 -0.13 4.73 -6.68
CA TYR A 61 -0.65 5.54 -7.76
C TYR A 61 -2.11 5.87 -7.53
N THR A 62 -2.47 7.13 -7.71
CA THR A 62 -3.86 7.58 -7.65
C THR A 62 -4.19 8.43 -8.87
N VAL A 63 -5.46 8.72 -9.08
CA VAL A 63 -5.92 9.59 -10.17
C VAL A 63 -6.29 10.95 -9.59
N SER A 64 -5.75 12.00 -10.19
CA SER A 64 -6.03 13.39 -9.83
C SER A 64 -6.46 14.22 -11.03
N ASN A 65 -7.13 15.34 -10.80
CA ASN A 65 -7.44 16.33 -11.84
C ASN A 65 -6.24 17.29 -12.09
N SER A 66 -6.44 18.33 -12.90
CA SER A 66 -5.42 19.34 -13.21
C SER A 66 -4.95 20.13 -11.99
N ASP A 67 -5.81 20.26 -10.99
CA ASP A 67 -5.56 20.96 -9.72
C ASP A 67 -4.91 20.05 -8.68
N ASN A 68 -4.48 18.84 -9.10
CA ASN A 68 -3.93 17.78 -8.25
C ASN A 68 -4.89 17.31 -7.14
N GLU A 69 -6.20 17.46 -7.35
CA GLU A 69 -7.23 16.97 -6.45
C GLU A 69 -7.51 15.51 -6.76
N PHE A 70 -7.57 14.67 -5.71
CA PHE A 70 -7.86 13.26 -5.90
C PHE A 70 -9.28 13.03 -6.36
N VAL A 71 -9.42 12.11 -7.32
CA VAL A 71 -10.71 11.64 -7.80
C VAL A 71 -11.26 10.63 -6.80
N LEU A 72 -12.43 10.94 -6.21
CA LEU A 72 -13.10 10.06 -5.26
C LEU A 72 -14.36 9.41 -5.82
N ILE A 73 -14.65 8.22 -5.32
CA ILE A 73 -15.85 7.44 -5.64
C ILE A 73 -16.80 7.54 -4.44
N SER A 74 -18.04 7.98 -4.63
CA SER A 74 -18.99 7.99 -3.51
C SER A 74 -19.36 6.58 -3.06
N ASP A 75 -19.43 6.34 -1.75
CA ASP A 75 -19.95 5.09 -1.19
C ASP A 75 -21.47 5.00 -1.43
N PRO A 76 -22.04 3.82 -1.76
CA PRO A 76 -23.47 3.66 -2.02
C PRO A 76 -24.37 4.06 -0.85
N ASN A 77 -23.87 3.99 0.39
CA ASN A 77 -24.60 4.40 1.58
C ASN A 77 -24.53 5.92 1.83
N GLY A 78 -23.83 6.68 0.97
CA GLY A 78 -23.72 8.14 1.03
C GLY A 78 -22.86 8.69 2.19
N ALA A 79 -22.41 7.82 3.10
CA ALA A 79 -21.76 8.24 4.35
C ALA A 79 -20.28 8.62 4.18
N LYS A 80 -19.58 8.06 3.19
CA LYS A 80 -18.15 8.31 2.95
C LYS A 80 -17.83 8.37 1.46
N SER A 81 -16.79 9.10 1.08
CA SER A 81 -16.18 9.00 -0.25
C SER A 81 -14.96 8.08 -0.21
N ILE A 82 -14.63 7.43 -1.32
CA ILE A 82 -13.57 6.41 -1.41
C ILE A 82 -12.49 6.92 -2.36
N GLY A 83 -11.25 7.03 -1.87
CA GLY A 83 -10.07 7.27 -2.70
C GLY A 83 -9.38 5.95 -3.04
N LEU A 84 -8.99 5.74 -4.30
CA LEU A 84 -8.26 4.54 -4.71
C LEU A 84 -6.75 4.79 -4.76
N LEU A 85 -5.98 3.83 -4.23
CA LEU A 85 -4.52 3.82 -4.17
C LEU A 85 -3.99 2.51 -4.76
N CYS A 86 -3.49 2.55 -6.00
CA CYS A 86 -3.03 1.37 -6.71
C CYS A 86 -1.54 1.12 -6.48
N PHE A 87 -1.15 -0.12 -6.20
CA PHE A 87 0.28 -0.49 -6.16
C PHE A 87 0.92 -0.60 -7.55
N ARG A 88 0.10 -0.72 -8.60
CA ARG A 88 0.54 -0.74 -10.00
C ARG A 88 0.05 0.49 -10.74
N GLN A 89 0.92 1.06 -11.56
CA GLN A 89 0.57 2.22 -12.37
C GLN A 89 -0.49 1.86 -13.41
N GLU A 90 -0.36 0.70 -14.07
CA GLU A 90 -1.32 0.23 -15.08
C GLU A 90 -2.76 0.12 -14.52
N ASP A 91 -2.91 -0.24 -13.25
CA ASP A 91 -4.23 -0.35 -12.62
C ASP A 91 -4.84 1.05 -12.34
N ALA A 92 -4.01 2.04 -11.99
CA ALA A 92 -4.44 3.45 -11.90
C ALA A 92 -4.75 4.05 -13.28
N GLU A 93 -4.00 3.67 -14.32
CA GLU A 93 -4.28 4.08 -15.70
C GLU A 93 -5.59 3.47 -16.22
N ALA A 94 -5.86 2.21 -15.90
CA ALA A 94 -7.14 1.57 -16.20
C ALA A 94 -8.30 2.30 -15.51
N PHE A 95 -8.14 2.69 -14.24
CA PHE A 95 -9.12 3.51 -13.53
C PHE A 95 -9.30 4.89 -14.18
N LEU A 96 -8.21 5.56 -14.56
CA LEU A 96 -8.25 6.83 -15.28
C LEU A 96 -8.99 6.71 -16.62
N ALA A 97 -8.78 5.64 -17.38
CA ALA A 97 -9.50 5.38 -18.63
C ALA A 97 -11.02 5.28 -18.39
N GLN A 98 -11.44 4.63 -17.31
CA GLN A 98 -12.85 4.57 -16.92
C GLN A 98 -13.42 5.95 -16.53
N VAL A 99 -12.66 6.75 -15.79
CA VAL A 99 -13.03 8.12 -15.42
C VAL A 99 -13.23 8.99 -16.67
N ARG A 100 -12.31 8.91 -17.63
CA ARG A 100 -12.36 9.66 -18.91
C ARG A 100 -13.50 9.22 -19.82
N LEU A 101 -13.82 7.93 -19.83
CA LEU A 101 -14.93 7.39 -20.64
C LEU A 101 -16.28 7.96 -20.16
N ARG A 102 -16.45 8.08 -18.85
CA ARG A 102 -17.72 8.42 -18.20
C ARG A 102 -17.97 9.91 -18.05
N ARG A 103 -16.92 10.74 -17.90
CA ARG A 103 -17.07 12.18 -17.69
C ARG A 103 -16.43 13.00 -18.79
N ARG A 104 -17.27 13.74 -19.53
CA ARG A 104 -16.82 14.66 -20.59
C ARG A 104 -15.95 15.80 -20.04
N GLU A 105 -16.21 16.29 -18.82
CA GLU A 105 -15.43 17.35 -18.18
C GLU A 105 -13.99 16.92 -17.80
N LEU A 106 -13.80 15.63 -17.45
CA LEU A 106 -12.50 15.09 -17.03
C LEU A 106 -11.69 14.47 -18.18
N ARG A 107 -12.18 14.57 -19.43
CA ARG A 107 -11.58 13.89 -20.59
C ARG A 107 -10.11 14.23 -20.84
N SER A 108 -9.65 15.43 -20.49
CA SER A 108 -8.27 15.89 -20.77
C SER A 108 -7.44 16.28 -19.55
N GLN A 109 -8.05 16.46 -18.38
CA GLN A 109 -7.37 17.05 -17.22
C GLN A 109 -6.95 16.03 -16.16
N ALA A 110 -7.59 14.85 -16.13
CA ALA A 110 -7.23 13.82 -15.16
C ALA A 110 -5.94 13.09 -15.55
N LYS A 111 -5.08 12.83 -14.57
CA LYS A 111 -3.78 12.15 -14.72
C LYS A 111 -3.51 11.21 -13.55
N VAL A 112 -2.71 10.19 -13.81
CA VAL A 112 -2.16 9.33 -12.75
C VAL A 112 -1.03 10.09 -12.06
N VAL A 113 -1.03 10.10 -10.73
CA VAL A 113 -0.02 10.74 -9.90
C VAL A 113 0.54 9.72 -8.91
N PRO A 114 1.88 9.57 -8.83
CA PRO A 114 2.50 8.81 -7.77
C PRO A 114 2.47 9.61 -6.47
N ILE A 115 2.11 8.94 -5.39
CA ILE A 115 2.20 9.44 -4.01
C ILE A 115 2.86 8.38 -3.15
N THR A 116 3.57 8.78 -2.11
CA THR A 116 4.26 7.80 -1.27
C THR A 116 3.37 7.31 -0.12
N LEU A 117 3.60 6.10 0.37
CA LEU A 117 2.83 5.56 1.51
C LEU A 117 2.95 6.43 2.76
N ASP A 118 4.09 7.10 2.98
CA ASP A 118 4.23 8.09 4.05
C ASP A 118 3.31 9.30 3.86
N GLN A 119 3.19 9.82 2.63
CA GLN A 119 2.24 10.88 2.32
C GLN A 119 0.81 10.41 2.58
N VAL A 120 0.45 9.19 2.13
CA VAL A 120 -0.88 8.61 2.35
C VAL A 120 -1.18 8.49 3.85
N TYR A 121 -0.24 8.00 4.64
CA TYR A 121 -0.39 7.89 6.09
C TYR A 121 -0.66 9.25 6.75
N MET A 122 -0.10 10.33 6.21
CA MET A 122 -0.34 11.69 6.69
C MET A 122 -1.66 12.30 6.22
N LEU A 123 -2.35 11.72 5.23
CA LEU A 123 -3.62 12.22 4.74
C LEU A 123 -4.74 11.92 5.75
N LYS A 124 -4.85 12.72 6.82
CA LYS A 124 -6.02 12.70 7.70
C LYS A 124 -7.14 13.52 7.08
N VAL A 125 -8.10 12.85 6.45
CA VAL A 125 -9.27 13.50 5.84
C VAL A 125 -10.56 12.93 6.42
N GLU A 126 -11.46 13.81 6.86
CA GLU A 126 -12.75 13.41 7.37
C GLU A 126 -13.71 13.02 6.22
N GLY A 127 -14.54 12.00 6.46
CA GLY A 127 -15.55 11.57 5.49
C GLY A 127 -15.01 10.77 4.30
N ILE A 128 -13.75 10.35 4.33
CA ILE A 128 -13.10 9.68 3.20
C ILE A 128 -12.35 8.44 3.66
N ALA A 129 -12.55 7.33 2.95
CA ALA A 129 -11.82 6.09 3.14
C ALA A 129 -10.87 5.87 1.96
N PHE A 130 -9.59 5.70 2.22
CA PHE A 130 -8.64 5.32 1.17
C PHE A 130 -8.56 3.81 1.05
N ARG A 131 -8.72 3.25 -0.14
CA ARG A 131 -8.61 1.80 -0.37
C ARG A 131 -7.39 1.50 -1.24
N PHE A 132 -6.58 0.56 -0.76
CA PHE A 132 -5.50 0.02 -1.57
C PHE A 132 -6.02 -0.97 -2.59
N LEU A 133 -5.47 -0.89 -3.80
CA LEU A 133 -5.59 -1.92 -4.82
C LEU A 133 -4.23 -2.62 -4.94
N PRO A 134 -4.09 -3.83 -4.38
CA PRO A 134 -2.82 -4.56 -4.37
C PRO A 134 -2.48 -5.08 -5.76
N ASP A 135 -1.19 -5.34 -5.99
CA ASP A 135 -0.72 -6.06 -7.18
C ASP A 135 -1.33 -7.48 -7.20
N PRO A 136 -2.09 -7.86 -8.24
CA PRO A 136 -2.68 -9.20 -8.36
C PRO A 136 -1.66 -10.33 -8.32
N VAL A 137 -0.43 -10.11 -8.82
CA VAL A 137 0.65 -11.09 -8.77
C VAL A 137 1.05 -11.35 -7.32
N GLN A 138 1.13 -10.30 -6.51
CA GLN A 138 1.49 -10.42 -5.10
C GLN A 138 0.38 -11.07 -4.27
N ILE A 139 -0.89 -10.86 -4.63
CA ILE A 139 -2.01 -11.60 -4.03
C ILE A 139 -1.88 -13.09 -4.30
N LYS A 140 -1.60 -13.48 -5.56
CA LYS A 140 -1.38 -14.88 -5.92
C LYS A 140 -0.20 -15.47 -5.14
N ASN A 141 0.93 -14.77 -5.12
CA ASN A 141 2.12 -15.16 -4.37
C ASN A 141 1.85 -15.38 -2.87
N ALA A 142 1.07 -14.49 -2.26
CA ALA A 142 0.69 -14.56 -0.86
C ALA A 142 -0.19 -15.78 -0.56
N LEU A 143 -1.15 -16.09 -1.44
CA LEU A 143 -2.01 -17.25 -1.32
C LEU A 143 -1.24 -18.56 -1.51
N GLU A 144 -0.25 -18.61 -2.41
CA GLU A 144 0.60 -19.79 -2.57
C GLU A 144 1.46 -20.08 -1.33
N LEU A 145 1.91 -19.04 -0.62
CA LEU A 145 2.73 -19.16 0.58
C LEU A 145 1.91 -19.42 1.86
N LYS A 146 0.71 -18.83 1.96
CA LYS A 146 -0.23 -19.05 3.06
C LYS A 146 -0.96 -20.36 2.79
N SER A 147 -0.36 -21.47 3.20
CA SER A 147 -0.83 -22.85 3.02
C SER A 147 -2.18 -23.17 3.72
N ALA A 148 -3.26 -22.45 3.40
CA ALA A 148 -4.62 -22.72 3.90
C ALA A 148 -5.73 -22.15 3.02
N ASP A 149 -6.78 -22.98 2.86
CA ASP A 149 -8.11 -22.80 2.25
C ASP A 149 -8.24 -21.79 1.09
N VAL A 150 -8.12 -22.32 -0.13
CA VAL A 150 -8.39 -21.62 -1.43
C VAL A 150 -9.79 -20.97 -1.47
N ARG A 151 -10.66 -21.29 -0.51
CA ARG A 151 -12.01 -20.73 -0.39
C ARG A 151 -12.02 -19.28 0.13
N SER A 152 -11.00 -18.86 0.88
CA SER A 152 -10.88 -17.50 1.40
C SER A 152 -9.79 -16.74 0.63
N GLY A 153 -10.15 -15.61 0.04
CA GLY A 153 -9.19 -14.72 -0.59
C GLY A 153 -8.17 -14.12 0.38
N PHE A 154 -7.20 -13.38 -0.17
CA PHE A 154 -6.29 -12.58 0.62
C PHE A 154 -6.96 -11.23 0.97
N ASP A 155 -7.02 -10.89 2.25
CA ASP A 155 -7.56 -9.61 2.74
C ASP A 155 -6.40 -8.62 3.01
N GLY A 156 -6.50 -7.44 2.41
CA GLY A 156 -5.46 -6.40 2.47
C GLY A 156 -4.35 -6.50 1.42
N VAL A 157 -3.30 -5.68 1.60
CA VAL A 157 -2.12 -5.66 0.74
C VAL A 157 -1.08 -6.64 1.26
N PRO A 158 -0.66 -7.64 0.47
CA PRO A 158 0.37 -8.58 0.91
C PRO A 158 1.70 -7.91 1.21
N VAL A 159 2.31 -8.35 2.30
CA VAL A 159 3.70 -8.04 2.63
C VAL A 159 4.43 -9.31 3.04
N PHE A 160 5.73 -9.36 2.74
CA PHE A 160 6.58 -10.54 2.90
C PHE A 160 7.74 -10.25 3.84
N GLN A 161 8.03 -11.17 4.75
CA GLN A 161 9.07 -11.03 5.78
C GLN A 161 9.87 -12.33 5.94
N SER A 162 11.08 -12.24 6.47
CA SER A 162 11.89 -13.41 6.85
C SER A 162 12.85 -13.07 7.98
N ASP A 163 12.97 -13.98 8.95
CA ASP A 163 13.89 -13.83 10.08
C ASP A 163 15.37 -13.85 9.65
N HIS A 164 15.68 -14.44 8.48
CA HIS A 164 17.05 -14.53 7.95
C HIS A 164 17.56 -13.22 7.37
N LEU A 165 16.69 -12.24 7.11
CA LEU A 165 17.06 -10.94 6.54
C LEU A 165 17.15 -9.82 7.58
N VAL A 166 17.05 -10.17 8.86
CA VAL A 166 17.19 -9.21 9.96
C VAL A 166 18.61 -8.63 9.96
N VAL A 167 18.72 -7.30 9.85
CA VAL A 167 19.99 -6.57 9.83
C VAL A 167 20.23 -5.90 11.18
N LYS A 168 21.47 -5.96 11.68
CA LYS A 168 21.90 -5.19 12.86
C LYS A 168 22.90 -4.11 12.44
N LYS A 169 22.61 -2.84 12.70
CA LYS A 169 23.48 -1.70 12.37
C LYS A 169 23.43 -0.65 13.47
N LYS A 170 24.59 -0.18 13.95
CA LYS A 170 24.71 0.86 15.01
C LYS A 170 23.83 0.60 16.25
N SER A 171 23.87 -0.62 16.80
CA SER A 171 23.04 -1.05 17.94
C SER A 171 21.52 -1.02 17.71
N LYS A 172 21.06 -0.81 16.46
CA LYS A 172 19.65 -0.93 16.06
C LYS A 172 19.44 -2.18 15.19
N ARG A 173 18.33 -2.86 15.43
CA ARG A 173 17.85 -3.98 14.61
C ARG A 173 16.90 -3.42 13.55
N TYR A 174 16.98 -3.98 12.36
CA TYR A 174 16.11 -3.68 11.24
C TYR A 174 15.53 -4.99 10.73
N CYS A 175 14.21 -5.03 10.59
CA CYS A 175 13.43 -6.17 10.15
C CYS A 175 12.75 -5.79 8.82
N PRO A 176 13.37 -6.11 7.66
CA PRO A 176 12.87 -5.72 6.36
C PRO A 176 11.53 -6.36 6.02
N VAL A 177 10.63 -5.56 5.45
CA VAL A 177 9.28 -5.95 5.01
C VAL A 177 9.13 -5.61 3.54
N TYR A 178 8.80 -6.59 2.71
CA TYR A 178 8.79 -6.44 1.26
C TYR A 178 7.37 -6.44 0.72
N PHE A 179 7.11 -5.63 -0.31
CA PHE A 179 5.83 -5.67 -1.04
C PHE A 179 5.82 -6.68 -2.20
N GLN A 180 7.00 -7.10 -2.66
CA GLN A 180 7.16 -8.08 -3.74
C GLN A 180 7.87 -9.33 -3.22
N LYS A 181 7.29 -10.49 -3.52
CA LYS A 181 7.88 -11.80 -3.20
C LYS A 181 9.25 -11.96 -3.87
N GLU A 182 9.36 -11.48 -5.09
CA GLU A 182 10.57 -11.61 -5.92
C GLU A 182 11.77 -10.88 -5.28
N ASP A 183 11.52 -9.74 -4.62
CA ASP A 183 12.56 -8.98 -3.94
C ASP A 183 13.09 -9.70 -2.70
N ILE A 184 12.20 -10.28 -1.88
CA ILE A 184 12.62 -11.03 -0.69
C ILE A 184 13.34 -12.33 -1.07
N GLU A 185 12.88 -13.04 -2.10
CA GLU A 185 13.55 -14.25 -2.60
C GLU A 185 14.96 -13.93 -3.13
N LYS A 186 15.10 -12.82 -3.86
CA LYS A 186 16.39 -12.33 -4.34
C LYS A 186 17.34 -12.01 -3.18
N GLU A 187 16.88 -11.38 -2.11
CA GLU A 187 17.72 -11.08 -0.95
C GLU A 187 18.07 -12.35 -0.15
N LEU A 188 17.11 -13.26 0.05
CA LEU A 188 17.36 -14.56 0.69
C LEU A 188 18.40 -15.40 -0.06
N SER A 189 18.39 -15.35 -1.40
CA SER A 189 19.37 -16.07 -2.23
C SER A 189 20.82 -15.63 -1.99
N LYS A 190 21.04 -14.41 -1.49
CA LYS A 190 22.37 -13.86 -1.18
C LYS A 190 22.88 -14.27 0.19
N VAL A 191 21.98 -14.46 1.15
CA VAL A 191 22.30 -14.78 2.56
C VAL A 191 22.42 -16.29 2.76
N SER A 192 21.60 -17.08 2.08
CA SER A 192 21.65 -18.54 2.15
C SER A 192 22.85 -19.10 1.39
N ARG A 193 23.94 -19.40 2.12
CA ARG A 193 24.99 -20.34 1.65
C ARG A 193 24.45 -21.77 1.48
N ALA A 194 23.28 -22.07 2.03
CA ALA A 194 22.63 -23.38 1.97
C ALA A 194 21.51 -23.40 0.92
N SER A 195 21.74 -24.23 -0.09
CA SER A 195 20.80 -24.78 -1.08
C SER A 195 20.22 -23.84 -2.14
N ARG A 196 20.83 -23.91 -3.33
CA ARG A 196 20.13 -23.81 -4.62
C ARG A 196 19.01 -24.87 -4.63
N GLY A 197 17.78 -24.49 -4.26
CA GLY A 197 16.66 -25.42 -4.25
C GLY A 197 15.32 -24.82 -3.76
N PRO A 198 14.22 -25.59 -3.83
CA PRO A 198 12.84 -25.13 -3.59
C PRO A 198 12.51 -24.68 -2.14
N GLY A 199 13.51 -24.55 -1.25
CA GLY A 199 13.32 -24.31 0.18
C GLY A 199 13.25 -22.84 0.61
N LEU A 200 13.50 -21.88 -0.29
CA LEU A 200 13.52 -20.44 0.07
C LEU A 200 12.15 -19.92 0.52
N SER A 201 11.08 -20.40 -0.12
CA SER A 201 9.69 -20.04 0.19
C SER A 201 9.26 -20.44 1.59
N ARG A 202 9.83 -21.52 2.15
CA ARG A 202 9.56 -22.00 3.52
C ARG A 202 10.01 -21.02 4.60
N HIS A 203 10.88 -20.07 4.24
CA HIS A 203 11.38 -19.06 5.16
C HIS A 203 10.71 -17.69 4.97
N ILE A 204 9.69 -17.61 4.11
CA ILE A 204 8.93 -16.38 3.87
C ILE A 204 7.63 -16.45 4.66
N MET A 205 7.42 -15.45 5.51
CA MET A 205 6.18 -15.19 6.21
C MET A 205 5.37 -14.15 5.44
N VAL A 206 4.05 -14.35 5.38
CA VAL A 206 3.11 -13.46 4.71
C VAL A 206 2.25 -12.75 5.76
N GLY A 207 2.14 -11.43 5.66
CA GLY A 207 1.22 -10.60 6.42
C GLY A 207 0.47 -9.62 5.52
N SER A 208 -0.42 -8.80 6.10
CA SER A 208 -1.05 -7.67 5.40
C SER A 208 -0.45 -6.34 5.86
N LEU A 209 -0.35 -5.37 4.95
CA LEU A 209 0.09 -4.00 5.29
C LEU A 209 -0.80 -3.40 6.36
N GLU A 210 -2.11 -3.59 6.25
CA GLU A 210 -3.13 -3.06 7.16
C GLU A 210 -2.95 -3.60 8.57
N ASP A 211 -2.69 -4.90 8.73
CA ASP A 211 -2.40 -5.49 10.04
C ASP A 211 -1.10 -4.93 10.63
N VAL A 212 -0.07 -4.73 9.80
CA VAL A 212 1.20 -4.14 10.24
C VAL A 212 0.99 -2.71 10.71
N LEU A 213 0.29 -1.88 9.93
CA LEU A 213 0.01 -0.49 10.28
C LEU A 213 -0.85 -0.38 11.55
N LYS A 214 -1.88 -1.22 11.68
CA LYS A 214 -2.73 -1.27 12.87
C LYS A 214 -1.94 -1.63 14.12
N LYS A 215 -1.07 -2.64 14.03
CA LYS A 215 -0.23 -3.06 15.17
C LYS A 215 0.81 -2.01 15.53
N MET A 216 1.35 -1.29 14.54
CA MET A 216 2.23 -0.14 14.80
C MET A 216 1.51 0.98 15.56
N GLU A 217 0.24 1.27 15.22
CA GLU A 217 -0.53 2.35 15.86
C GLU A 217 -0.86 2.05 17.32
N ILE A 218 -1.08 0.78 17.67
CA ILE A 218 -1.37 0.34 19.05
C ILE A 218 -0.12 0.47 19.95
N ASN A 219 1.09 0.60 19.37
CA ASN A 219 2.37 0.90 20.03
C ASN A 219 2.57 0.20 21.39
N GLU A 220 2.42 -1.13 21.41
CA GLU A 220 2.71 -1.94 22.59
C GLU A 220 4.21 -1.92 22.90
N LYS A 221 4.57 -1.67 24.16
CA LYS A 221 5.98 -1.64 24.59
C LYS A 221 6.63 -3.01 24.35
N ASN A 222 7.82 -3.02 23.73
CA ASN A 222 8.67 -4.19 23.46
C ASN A 222 8.14 -5.16 22.38
N SER A 223 7.27 -4.70 21.49
CA SER A 223 6.71 -5.53 20.42
C SER A 223 7.66 -5.77 19.23
N GLY A 224 8.76 -5.02 19.13
CA GLY A 224 9.70 -5.09 18.02
C GLY A 224 9.16 -4.47 16.72
N TRP A 225 8.07 -3.71 16.78
CA TRP A 225 7.48 -3.03 15.62
C TRP A 225 8.33 -1.82 15.19
N GLU A 226 9.10 -1.25 16.11
CA GLU A 226 10.06 -0.16 15.89
C GLU A 226 11.30 -0.56 15.05
N ASP A 227 11.50 -1.87 14.90
CA ASP A 227 12.56 -2.45 14.08
C ASP A 227 12.11 -2.68 12.63
N LEU A 228 10.80 -2.71 12.34
CA LEU A 228 10.32 -2.96 10.98
C LEU A 228 10.74 -1.85 10.03
N ILE A 229 11.04 -2.20 8.78
CA ILE A 229 11.29 -1.23 7.70
C ILE A 229 10.68 -1.77 6.41
N PHE A 230 9.78 -1.02 5.77
CA PHE A 230 9.29 -1.39 4.46
C PHE A 230 10.34 -1.11 3.40
N ILE A 231 10.56 -2.08 2.53
CA ILE A 231 11.48 -1.99 1.41
C ILE A 231 10.66 -1.68 0.16
N PRO A 232 10.90 -0.53 -0.49
CA PRO A 232 10.19 -0.20 -1.73
C PRO A 232 10.39 -1.27 -2.81
N PRO A 233 9.36 -1.54 -3.64
CA PRO A 233 9.48 -2.47 -4.76
C PRO A 233 10.73 -2.24 -5.61
N GLY A 234 11.47 -3.31 -5.90
CA GLY A 234 12.70 -3.30 -6.70
C GLY A 234 13.95 -2.80 -5.96
N LYS A 235 13.85 -2.32 -4.71
CA LYS A 235 15.02 -1.90 -3.91
C LYS A 235 15.57 -3.04 -3.06
N SER A 236 16.88 -2.99 -2.81
CA SER A 236 17.53 -3.84 -1.81
C SER A 236 17.43 -3.23 -0.41
N HIS A 237 17.21 -4.05 0.63
CA HIS A 237 17.18 -3.57 2.01
C HIS A 237 18.49 -2.88 2.41
N SER A 238 19.63 -3.35 1.91
CA SER A 238 20.94 -2.79 2.24
C SER A 238 21.09 -1.36 1.73
N GLN A 239 20.66 -1.10 0.50
CA GLN A 239 20.65 0.24 -0.09
C GLN A 239 19.67 1.15 0.64
N HIS A 240 18.45 0.66 0.88
CA HIS A 240 17.42 1.46 1.52
C HIS A 240 17.76 1.82 2.98
N ILE A 241 18.27 0.87 3.77
CA ILE A 241 18.74 1.13 5.14
C ILE A 241 19.89 2.15 5.13
N GLN A 242 20.78 2.13 4.13
CA GLN A 242 21.82 3.17 4.01
C GLN A 242 21.23 4.56 3.71
N GLU A 243 20.23 4.66 2.85
CA GLU A 243 19.55 5.93 2.52
C GLU A 243 18.89 6.55 3.76
N ILE A 244 18.17 5.77 4.56
CA ILE A 244 17.42 6.27 5.72
C ILE A 244 18.29 6.48 6.99
N THR A 245 19.53 5.99 7.00
CA THR A 245 20.48 6.14 8.13
C THR A 245 21.57 7.18 7.89
N LYS A 246 21.52 7.88 6.75
CA LYS A 246 22.32 9.08 6.49
C LYS A 246 21.73 10.26 7.25
#